data_AF-A0A316MBS0-F1
#
_entry.id   AF-A0A316MBS0-F1
#
_cell.length_a   1.000
_cell.length_b   1.000
_cell.length_c   1.000
_cell.angle_alpha   90.00
_cell.angle_beta   90.00
_cell.angle_gamma   90.00
#
_symmetry.space_group_name_H-M   'P 1'
#
loop_
_entity.id
_entity.type
_entity.pdbx_description
1 polymer ?
#
loop_
_entity_poly.entity_id
_entity_poly.type
_entity_poly.pdbx_seq_one_letter_code
_entity_poly.pdbx_strand_id
1 'polypeptide(L)' 'GDSNVSFVDGETLFDGVCRFDCTVDGCHPNDLGFYRMALVIGRRIADVLGLPFPSGGRG' A
#
# COMPACT_ATOMS: atom_id res chain seq x y z
N GLY A 1 -16.39 -17.82 -11.23
CA GLY A 1 -15.44 -16.73 -10.96
C GLY A 1 -14.21 -17.31 -10.29
N ASP A 2 -13.06 -16.67 -10.42
CA ASP A 2 -11.79 -17.12 -9.85
C ASP A 2 -11.66 -16.68 -8.38
N SER A 3 -11.43 -17.62 -7.47
CA SER A 3 -11.27 -17.37 -6.03
C SER A 3 -9.86 -16.92 -5.65
N ASN A 4 -8.90 -16.96 -6.58
CA ASN A 4 -7.51 -16.57 -6.35
C ASN A 4 -7.22 -15.12 -6.77
N VAL A 5 -8.26 -14.34 -7.07
CA VAL A 5 -8.15 -12.91 -7.38
C VAL A 5 -8.56 -12.11 -6.15
N SER A 6 -7.68 -11.21 -5.71
CA SER A 6 -7.91 -10.31 -4.58
C SER A 6 -7.82 -8.85 -5.01
N PHE A 7 -8.66 -8.00 -4.42
CA PHE A 7 -8.74 -6.58 -4.74
C PHE A 7 -7.84 -5.75 -3.82
N VAL A 8 -7.14 -4.78 -4.43
CA VAL A 8 -6.39 -3.74 -3.73
C VAL A 8 -6.97 -2.40 -4.12
N ASP A 9 -7.39 -1.61 -3.12
CA ASP A 9 -7.92 -0.27 -3.34
C ASP A 9 -6.78 0.73 -3.55
N GLY A 10 -6.68 1.23 -4.78
CA GLY A 10 -5.66 2.19 -5.20
C GLY A 10 -5.76 3.56 -4.52
N GLU A 11 -6.95 3.98 -4.09
CA GLU A 11 -7.13 5.29 -3.45
C GLU A 11 -6.38 5.37 -2.13
N THR A 12 -6.30 4.24 -1.42
CA THR A 12 -5.69 4.15 -0.08
C THR A 12 -4.16 4.03 -0.08
N LEU A 13 -3.53 3.96 -1.26
CA LEU A 13 -2.08 3.71 -1.38
C LEU A 13 -1.21 4.79 -0.73
N PHE A 14 -1.68 6.04 -0.69
CA PHE A 14 -0.95 7.17 -0.12
C PHE A 14 -1.62 7.77 1.12
N ASP A 15 -2.64 7.12 1.69
CA ASP A 15 -3.42 7.67 2.79
C ASP A 15 -2.58 8.13 3.99
N GLY A 16 -3.08 9.17 4.66
CA GLY A 16 -2.47 9.80 5.82
C GLY A 16 -1.85 11.17 5.55
N VAL A 17 -1.14 11.70 6.54
CA VAL A 17 -0.47 13.01 6.48
C VAL A 17 0.45 13.08 5.26
N CYS A 18 0.54 14.19 4.54
CA CYS A 18 1.41 14.30 3.35
C CYS A 18 1.06 13.34 2.19
N ARG A 19 -0.21 12.92 2.05
CA ARG A 19 -0.62 12.06 0.91
C ARG A 19 -0.27 12.68 -0.46
N PHE A 20 -0.37 14.00 -0.57
CA PHE A 20 -0.12 14.73 -1.81
C PHE A 20 1.38 14.88 -2.10
N ASP A 21 2.23 14.64 -1.11
CA ASP A 21 3.69 14.73 -1.22
C ASP A 21 4.32 13.36 -1.56
N CYS A 22 3.52 12.33 -1.89
CA CYS A 22 4.00 10.97 -2.16
C CYS A 22 4.52 10.75 -3.59
N THR A 23 4.38 11.75 -4.47
CA THR A 23 4.82 11.67 -5.88
C THR A 23 5.80 12.78 -6.19
N VAL A 24 6.76 12.51 -7.07
CA VAL A 24 7.71 13.55 -7.52
C VAL A 24 7.10 14.50 -8.55
N ASP A 25 6.13 14.02 -9.33
CA ASP A 25 5.58 14.72 -10.49
C ASP A 25 4.05 14.53 -10.66
N GLY A 26 3.37 14.00 -9.63
CA GLY A 26 1.95 13.65 -9.69
C GLY A 26 1.67 12.23 -10.20
N CYS A 27 2.68 11.48 -10.65
CA CYS A 27 2.52 10.11 -11.17
C CYS A 27 3.50 9.12 -10.54
N HIS A 28 4.79 9.44 -10.55
CA HIS A 28 5.85 8.55 -10.07
C HIS A 28 6.02 8.70 -8.56
N PRO A 29 5.93 7.60 -7.78
CA PRO A 29 6.12 7.66 -6.34
C PRO A 29 7.55 8.06 -5.98
N ASN A 30 7.71 8.85 -4.91
CA ASN A 30 9.00 9.04 -4.25
C ASN A 30 9.19 7.98 -3.14
N ASP A 31 10.24 8.11 -2.33
CA ASP A 31 10.54 7.16 -1.26
C ASP A 31 9.38 6.99 -0.27
N LEU A 32 8.71 8.08 0.12
CA LEU A 32 7.54 8.03 0.99
C LEU A 32 6.36 7.34 0.30
N GLY A 33 6.12 7.65 -0.98
CA GLY A 33 5.07 7.01 -1.77
C GLY A 33 5.29 5.50 -1.90
N PHE A 34 6.51 5.07 -2.25
CA PHE A 34 6.85 3.65 -2.30
C PHE A 34 6.72 2.96 -0.95
N TYR A 35 7.15 3.61 0.13
CA TYR A 35 7.00 3.07 1.48
C TYR A 35 5.53 2.81 1.83
N ARG A 36 4.62 3.75 1.53
CA ARG A 36 3.18 3.57 1.79
C ARG A 36 2.54 2.52 0.90
N MET A 37 2.87 2.52 -0.40
CA MET A 37 2.44 1.46 -1.31
C MET A 37 2.86 0.08 -0.80
N ALA A 38 4.10 -0.05 -0.31
CA ALA A 38 4.61 -1.31 0.23
C ALA A 38 3.84 -1.78 1.48
N LEU A 39 3.39 -0.86 2.34
CA LEU A 39 2.56 -1.22 3.49
C LEU A 39 1.19 -1.76 3.07
N VAL A 40 0.53 -1.11 2.10
CA VAL A 40 -0.81 -1.52 1.63
C VAL A 40 -0.74 -2.81 0.79
N ILE A 41 0.12 -2.83 -0.22
CA ILE A 41 0.25 -3.97 -1.14
C ILE A 41 0.88 -5.16 -0.40
N GLY A 42 1.93 -4.92 0.39
CA GLY A 42 2.59 -5.97 1.18
C GLY A 42 1.63 -6.63 2.16
N ARG A 43 0.76 -5.85 2.80
CA ARG A 43 -0.31 -6.39 3.65
C ARG A 43 -1.25 -7.30 2.86
N ARG A 44 -1.68 -6.89 1.67
CA ARG A 44 -2.59 -7.69 0.82
C ARG A 44 -1.94 -8.96 0.30
N ILE A 45 -0.65 -8.91 -0.07
CA ILE A 45 0.11 -10.11 -0.43
C ILE A 45 0.18 -11.08 0.75
N ALA A 46 0.49 -10.57 1.95
CA ALA A 46 0.55 -11.40 3.15
C ALA A 46 -0.80 -12.03 3.49
N ASP A 47 -1.90 -11.27 3.42
CA ASP A 47 -3.25 -11.79 3.65
C ASP A 47 -3.61 -12.91 2.64
N VAL A 48 -3.29 -12.71 1.35
CA VAL A 48 -3.55 -13.72 0.30
C VAL A 48 -2.71 -14.99 0.48
N LEU A 49 -1.47 -14.85 0.96
CA LEU A 49 -0.56 -15.97 1.18
C LEU A 49 -0.68 -16.61 2.59
N GLY A 50 -1.51 -16.07 3.47
CA GLY A 50 -1.62 -16.52 4.86
C GLY A 50 -0.36 -16.27 5.69
N LEU A 51 0.39 -15.22 5.37
CA LEU A 51 1.64 -14.84 6.04
C LEU A 51 1.42 -13.72 7.07
N PRO A 52 2.24 -13.65 8.14
CA PRO A 52 2.23 -12.50 9.02
C PRO A 52 2.78 -11.26 8.30
N PHE A 53 2.22 -10.07 8.60
CA PHE A 53 2.74 -8.78 8.12
C PHE A 53 2.90 -7.81 9.30
N PRO A 54 4.05 -7.15 9.45
CA PRO A 54 4.26 -6.21 10.54
C PRO A 54 3.24 -5.07 10.47
N SER A 55 2.58 -4.81 11.58
CA SER A 55 1.73 -3.62 11.73
C SER A 55 2.64 -2.39 11.74
N GLY A 56 2.81 -1.75 10.60
CA GLY A 56 3.43 -0.43 10.51
C GLY A 56 2.76 0.49 11.53
N GLY A 57 3.55 1.06 12.44
CA GLY A 57 3.05 1.82 13.58
C GLY A 57 2.08 2.91 13.12
N ARG A 58 0.84 2.82 13.61
CA ARG A 58 -0.07 3.97 13.62
C ARG A 58 0.46 4.91 14.71
N GLY A 59 1.22 5.92 14.29
CA GLY A 59 1.46 7.12 15.09
C GLY A 59 0.21 8.00 15.11
#